data_AF-A0A1V2IQ31-F1
#
_entry.id   AF-A0A1V2IQ31-F1
#
_cell.length_a   1.000
_cell.length_b   1.000
_cell.length_c   1.000
_cell.angle_alpha   90.00
_cell.angle_beta   90.00
_cell.angle_gamma   90.00
#
_symmetry.space_group_name_H-M   'P 1'
#
loop_
_entity.id
_entity.type
_entity.pdbx_description
1 polymer ?
#
loop_
_entity_poly.entity_id
_entity_poly.type
_entity_poly.pdbx_seq_one_letter_code
_entity_poly.pdbx_strand_id
1 'polypeptide(L)'
;MTATDAAHRPAARRRHRRPTDLSRRILMSWLVLVVAIACDVAATYALAASHGFRNLVPSVLAVLGFLLTTYFFGVALTGLGPSVSYAAFGALGTASVAVIGIALGTEHANWLKTGSLTLIIIGVLLLPLADHRDKSTAPPPTHSSERTARS
;
A
#
# COMPACT_ATOMS: atom_id res chain seq x y z
N MET A 1 -23.38 -0.27 -58.26
CA MET A 1 -24.09 0.78 -57.50
C MET A 1 -24.65 0.15 -56.23
N THR A 2 -23.83 0.12 -55.16
CA THR A 2 -24.24 -0.04 -53.74
C THR A 2 -22.98 0.09 -52.88
N ALA A 3 -22.48 1.32 -52.77
CA ALA A 3 -21.49 1.71 -51.78
C ALA A 3 -22.26 2.19 -50.53
N THR A 4 -22.68 1.25 -49.69
CA THR A 4 -23.46 1.59 -48.48
C THR A 4 -23.25 0.57 -47.37
N ASP A 5 -22.02 0.42 -46.85
CA ASP A 5 -21.86 -0.09 -45.48
C ASP A 5 -20.45 0.19 -44.91
N ALA A 6 -20.11 1.46 -44.69
CA ALA A 6 -18.81 1.81 -44.09
C ALA A 6 -18.88 3.04 -43.17
N ALA A 7 -20.00 3.24 -42.47
CA ALA A 7 -20.18 4.47 -41.71
C ALA A 7 -20.88 4.28 -40.36
N HIS A 8 -20.42 3.35 -39.52
CA HIS A 8 -20.70 3.45 -38.07
C HIS A 8 -19.67 2.72 -37.21
N ARG A 9 -18.45 3.26 -37.17
CA ARG A 9 -17.54 3.01 -36.05
C ARG A 9 -17.66 4.17 -35.06
N PRO A 10 -18.35 4.00 -33.91
CA PRO A 10 -18.35 5.02 -32.89
C PRO A 10 -16.91 5.19 -32.41
N ALA A 11 -16.34 6.37 -32.67
CA ALA A 11 -15.03 6.76 -32.19
C ALA A 11 -15.00 6.57 -30.67
N ALA A 12 -14.24 5.57 -30.21
CA ALA A 12 -14.02 5.31 -28.81
C ALA A 12 -13.48 6.59 -28.17
N ARG A 13 -14.35 7.28 -27.42
CA ARG A 13 -13.99 8.43 -26.59
C ARG A 13 -12.94 7.93 -25.59
N ARG A 14 -11.67 8.11 -25.92
CA ARG A 14 -10.57 8.05 -24.96
C ARG A 14 -10.90 9.10 -23.91
N ARG A 15 -11.50 8.65 -22.79
CA ARG A 15 -11.74 9.49 -21.62
C ARG A 15 -10.37 9.98 -21.17
N HIS A 16 -10.09 11.23 -21.48
CA HIS A 16 -8.95 11.96 -20.98
C HIS A 16 -9.17 12.13 -19.47
N ARG A 17 -8.80 11.12 -18.66
CA ARG A 17 -8.75 11.26 -17.21
C ARG A 17 -7.71 12.34 -16.92
N ARG A 18 -8.13 13.44 -16.28
CA ARG A 18 -7.22 14.50 -15.90
C ARG A 18 -6.19 13.94 -14.90
N PRO A 19 -4.91 14.28 -15.03
CA PRO A 19 -3.87 13.78 -14.11
C PRO A 19 -4.14 14.17 -12.64
N THR A 20 -4.84 15.28 -12.41
CA THR A 20 -5.13 15.81 -11.07
C THR A 20 -6.04 14.93 -10.21
N ASP A 21 -6.95 14.16 -10.80
CA ASP A 21 -7.88 13.30 -10.05
C ASP A 21 -7.20 12.04 -9.50
N LEU A 22 -6.17 11.54 -10.19
CA LEU A 22 -5.41 10.37 -9.77
C LEU A 22 -4.53 10.72 -8.57
N SER A 23 -3.79 11.83 -8.65
CA SER A 23 -2.93 12.32 -7.57
C SER A 23 -3.70 12.57 -6.28
N ARG A 24 -4.91 13.14 -6.37
CA ARG A 24 -5.74 13.42 -5.20
C ARG A 24 -6.21 12.13 -4.51
N ARG A 25 -6.57 11.08 -5.25
CA ARG A 25 -6.99 9.78 -4.69
C ARG A 25 -5.84 9.04 -4.01
N ILE A 26 -4.66 9.08 -4.63
CA ILE A 26 -3.45 8.47 -4.06
C ILE A 26 -3.06 9.18 -2.76
N LEU A 27 -3.09 10.52 -2.74
CA LEU A 27 -2.81 11.31 -1.55
C LEU A 27 -3.75 10.96 -0.39
N MET A 28 -5.06 10.85 -0.65
CA MET A 28 -6.02 10.45 0.38
C MET A 28 -5.74 9.05 0.92
N SER A 29 -5.30 8.12 0.06
CA SER A 29 -4.97 6.75 0.49
C SER A 29 -3.72 6.72 1.37
N TRP A 30 -2.71 7.54 1.06
CA TRP A 30 -1.53 7.73 1.91
C TRP A 30 -1.88 8.36 3.26
N LEU A 31 -2.77 9.37 3.28
CA LEU A 31 -3.24 9.97 4.53
C LEU A 31 -3.96 8.95 5.41
N VAL A 32 -4.86 8.15 4.82
CA VAL A 32 -5.56 7.07 5.52
C VAL A 32 -4.57 6.03 6.06
N LEU A 33 -3.52 5.69 5.28
CA LEU A 33 -2.48 4.77 5.72
C LEU A 33 -1.70 5.30 6.94
N VAL A 34 -1.34 6.59 6.95
CA VAL A 34 -0.66 7.21 8.09
C VAL A 34 -1.56 7.18 9.33
N VAL A 35 -2.85 7.45 9.19
CA VAL A 35 -3.82 7.35 10.29
C VAL A 35 -3.93 5.90 10.80
N ALA A 36 -3.95 4.92 9.90
CA ALA A 36 -3.94 3.51 10.28
C ALA A 36 -2.68 3.17 11.10
N ILE A 37 -1.50 3.60 10.68
CA ILE A 37 -0.24 3.36 11.40
C ILE A 37 -0.26 4.04 12.77
N ALA A 38 -0.73 5.29 12.87
CA ALA A 38 -0.83 5.98 14.16
C ALA A 38 -1.73 5.23 15.15
N CYS A 39 -2.85 4.70 14.67
CA CYS A 39 -3.77 3.90 15.47
C CYS A 39 -3.14 2.56 15.89
N ASP A 40 -2.40 1.92 15.00
CA ASP A 40 -1.69 0.65 15.23
C ASP A 40 -0.62 0.79 16.31
N VAL A 41 0.16 1.85 16.22
CA VAL A 41 1.19 2.18 17.20
C VAL A 41 0.56 2.44 18.56
N ALA A 42 -0.53 3.22 18.63
CA ALA A 42 -1.26 3.46 19.87
C ALA A 42 -1.83 2.16 20.47
N ALA A 43 -2.40 1.28 19.63
CA ALA A 43 -2.90 -0.03 20.03
C ALA A 43 -1.77 -0.92 20.58
N THR A 44 -0.60 -0.88 19.97
CA THR A 44 0.60 -1.62 20.40
C THR A 44 1.06 -1.18 21.79
N TYR A 45 1.08 0.12 22.07
CA TYR A 45 1.41 0.62 23.40
C TYR A 45 0.32 0.34 24.44
N ALA A 46 -0.95 0.45 24.07
CA ALA A 46 -2.06 0.04 24.93
C ALA A 46 -1.97 -1.46 25.27
N LEU A 47 -1.59 -2.29 24.30
CA LEU A 47 -1.35 -3.72 24.50
C LEU A 47 -0.18 -3.95 25.46
N ALA A 48 0.93 -3.24 25.29
CA ALA A 48 2.07 -3.29 26.21
C ALA A 48 1.68 -2.92 27.64
N ALA A 49 0.84 -1.87 27.80
CA ALA A 49 0.32 -1.43 29.09
C ALA A 49 -0.72 -2.41 29.71
N SER A 50 -1.29 -3.33 28.94
CA SER A 50 -2.28 -4.30 29.44
C SER A 50 -1.69 -5.40 30.33
N HIS A 51 -0.36 -5.48 30.45
CA HIS A 51 0.35 -6.56 31.15
C HIS A 51 -0.10 -7.97 30.71
N GLY A 52 -0.24 -8.17 29.39
CA GLY A 52 -0.67 -9.46 28.83
C GLY A 52 -2.14 -9.76 29.08
N PHE A 53 -3.01 -8.77 28.86
CA PHE A 53 -4.46 -8.85 29.03
C PHE A 53 -4.98 -8.92 30.46
N ARG A 54 -4.13 -8.61 31.44
CA ARG A 54 -4.51 -8.64 32.85
C ARG A 54 -5.32 -7.40 33.27
N ASN A 55 -5.11 -6.29 32.58
CA ASN A 55 -5.88 -5.05 32.76
C ASN A 55 -6.92 -4.87 31.65
N LEU A 56 -8.21 -4.93 32.02
CA LEU A 56 -9.34 -4.92 31.09
C LEU A 56 -9.42 -3.63 30.25
N VAL A 57 -9.19 -2.46 30.86
CA VAL A 57 -9.31 -1.16 30.18
C VAL A 57 -8.32 -1.01 29.01
N PRO A 58 -6.99 -1.13 29.21
CA PRO A 58 -6.03 -1.07 28.11
C PRO A 58 -6.16 -2.23 27.12
N SER A 59 -6.65 -3.41 27.55
CA SER A 59 -6.93 -4.52 26.62
C SER A 59 -8.04 -4.21 25.64
N VAL A 60 -9.18 -3.70 26.12
CA VAL A 60 -10.28 -3.32 25.24
C VAL A 60 -9.85 -2.22 24.29
N LEU A 61 -9.09 -1.23 24.78
CA LEU A 61 -8.57 -0.15 23.96
C LEU A 61 -7.61 -0.67 22.88
N ALA A 62 -6.72 -1.61 23.22
CA ALA A 62 -5.82 -2.24 22.25
C ALA A 62 -6.59 -2.99 21.16
N VAL A 63 -7.58 -3.80 21.53
CA VAL A 63 -8.40 -4.55 20.57
C VAL A 63 -9.16 -3.60 19.64
N LEU A 64 -9.81 -2.57 20.19
CA LEU A 64 -10.52 -1.56 19.39
C LEU A 64 -9.57 -0.80 18.47
N GLY A 65 -8.36 -0.46 18.96
CA GLY A 65 -7.33 0.18 18.16
C GLY A 65 -6.88 -0.69 16.98
N PHE A 66 -6.62 -1.99 17.20
CA PHE A 66 -6.26 -2.92 16.13
C PHE A 66 -7.40 -3.11 15.11
N LEU A 67 -8.65 -3.17 15.56
CA LEU A 67 -9.81 -3.24 14.66
C LEU A 67 -9.90 -1.99 13.78
N LEU A 68 -9.69 -0.81 14.37
CA LEU A 68 -9.73 0.46 13.66
C LEU A 68 -8.57 0.58 12.66
N THR A 69 -7.37 0.18 13.06
CA THR A 69 -6.20 0.03 12.20
C THR A 69 -6.49 -0.84 11.00
N THR A 70 -7.05 -2.03 11.23
CA THR A 70 -7.30 -3.00 10.16
C THR A 70 -8.32 -2.47 9.18
N TYR A 71 -9.34 -1.76 9.67
CA TYR A 71 -10.33 -1.10 8.82
C TYR A 71 -9.68 -0.03 7.92
N PHE A 72 -8.92 0.92 8.50
CA PHE A 72 -8.27 1.97 7.71
C PHE A 72 -7.21 1.42 6.77
N PHE A 73 -6.46 0.41 7.20
CA PHE A 73 -5.51 -0.29 6.35
C PHE A 73 -6.22 -0.96 5.16
N GLY A 74 -7.37 -1.60 5.41
CA GLY A 74 -8.25 -2.15 4.37
C GLY A 74 -8.65 -1.11 3.33
N VAL A 75 -8.98 0.11 3.75
CA VAL A 75 -9.27 1.23 2.84
C VAL A 75 -8.03 1.63 2.03
N ALA A 76 -6.85 1.72 2.67
CA ALA A 76 -5.61 2.06 1.99
C ALA A 76 -5.20 1.03 0.91
N LEU A 77 -5.48 -0.27 1.14
CA LEU A 77 -5.23 -1.35 0.17
C LEU A 77 -5.96 -1.11 -1.16
N THR A 78 -7.17 -0.53 -1.12
CA THR A 78 -7.95 -0.26 -2.33
C THR A 78 -7.36 0.86 -3.20
N GLY A 79 -6.57 1.75 -2.61
CA GLY A 79 -5.99 2.91 -3.29
C GLY A 79 -4.55 2.71 -3.77
N LEU A 80 -3.71 2.07 -2.95
CA LEU A 80 -2.27 1.93 -3.19
C LEU A 80 -1.88 0.54 -3.73
N GLY A 81 -2.77 -0.43 -3.63
CA GLY A 81 -2.50 -1.83 -3.93
C GLY A 81 -1.81 -2.57 -2.78
N PRO A 82 -1.99 -3.89 -2.69
CA PRO A 82 -1.58 -4.67 -1.53
C PRO A 82 -0.07 -4.64 -1.28
N SER A 83 0.76 -4.73 -2.33
CA SER A 83 2.22 -4.76 -2.21
C SER A 83 2.77 -3.49 -1.56
N VAL A 84 2.34 -2.31 -2.02
CA VAL A 84 2.82 -1.02 -1.51
C VAL A 84 2.30 -0.75 -0.10
N SER A 85 1.01 -1.00 0.13
CA SER A 85 0.40 -0.79 1.44
C SER A 85 1.04 -1.63 2.54
N TYR A 86 1.22 -2.94 2.32
CA TYR A 86 1.83 -3.82 3.33
C TYR A 86 3.29 -3.46 3.61
N ALA A 87 4.05 -3.14 2.57
CA ALA A 87 5.43 -2.72 2.72
C ALA A 87 5.53 -1.43 3.56
N ALA A 88 4.73 -0.42 3.23
CA ALA A 88 4.70 0.84 3.97
C ALA A 88 4.19 0.66 5.41
N PHE A 89 3.09 -0.07 5.61
CA PHE A 89 2.54 -0.33 6.94
C PHE A 89 3.53 -1.06 7.86
N GLY A 90 4.16 -2.13 7.36
CA GLY A 90 5.14 -2.89 8.13
C GLY A 90 6.37 -2.06 8.48
N ALA A 91 6.94 -1.32 7.53
CA ALA A 91 8.14 -0.51 7.79
C ALA A 91 7.85 0.69 8.70
N LEU A 92 6.83 1.50 8.39
CA LEU A 92 6.51 2.67 9.20
C LEU A 92 5.98 2.29 10.58
N GLY A 93 5.16 1.25 10.69
CA GLY A 93 4.68 0.73 11.97
C GLY A 93 5.85 0.30 12.86
N THR A 94 6.72 -0.58 12.33
CA THR A 94 7.90 -1.06 13.06
C THR A 94 8.84 0.09 13.43
N ALA A 95 9.09 1.03 12.51
CA ALA A 95 9.93 2.19 12.77
C ALA A 95 9.36 3.08 13.88
N SER A 96 8.06 3.35 13.84
CA SER A 96 7.38 4.18 14.83
C SER A 96 7.41 3.54 16.22
N VAL A 97 7.12 2.24 16.32
CA VAL A 97 7.20 1.49 17.58
C VAL A 97 8.64 1.45 18.12
N ALA A 98 9.65 1.26 17.26
CA ALA A 98 11.04 1.27 17.70
C ALA A 98 11.46 2.66 18.22
N VAL A 99 11.15 3.73 17.47
CA VAL A 99 11.51 5.11 17.84
C VAL A 99 10.82 5.52 19.13
N ILE A 100 9.52 5.28 19.26
CA ILE A 100 8.77 5.63 20.48
C ILE A 100 9.22 4.73 21.65
N GLY A 101 9.55 3.46 21.41
CA GLY A 101 10.07 2.54 22.44
C GLY A 101 11.40 2.99 23.02
N ILE A 102 12.30 3.50 22.17
CA ILE A 102 13.56 4.13 22.59
C ILE A 102 13.27 5.45 23.35
N ALA A 103 12.36 6.28 22.85
CA ALA A 103 12.01 7.56 23.48
C ALA A 103 11.37 7.39 24.87
N LEU A 104 10.56 6.34 25.06
CA LEU A 104 9.97 5.98 26.35
C LEU A 104 10.96 5.30 27.31
N GLY A 105 12.20 5.03 26.89
CA GLY A 105 13.21 4.33 27.69
C GLY A 105 12.91 2.84 27.91
N THR A 106 11.92 2.29 27.21
CA THR A 106 11.52 0.88 27.31
C THR A 106 12.46 -0.06 26.55
N GLU A 107 13.17 0.45 25.54
CA GLU A 107 14.16 -0.29 24.77
C GLU A 107 15.48 0.46 24.68
N HIS A 108 16.60 -0.26 24.84
CA HIS A 108 17.92 0.29 24.57
C HIS A 108 18.14 0.45 23.05
N ALA A 109 18.60 1.64 22.65
CA ALA A 109 19.05 1.91 21.30
C ALA A 109 20.33 1.10 21.02
N ASN A 110 20.19 -0.05 20.38
CA ASN A 110 21.31 -0.87 19.93
C ASN A 110 21.68 -0.46 18.50
N TRP A 111 22.97 -0.25 18.23
CA TRP A 111 23.50 0.04 16.89
C TRP A 111 23.01 -0.96 15.84
N LEU A 112 22.86 -2.23 16.23
CA LEU A 112 22.35 -3.29 15.36
C LEU A 112 20.88 -3.08 14.99
N LYS A 113 20.04 -2.62 15.92
CA LYS A 113 18.61 -2.32 15.69
C LYS A 113 18.43 -1.18 14.71
N THR A 114 19.19 -0.10 14.89
CA THR A 114 19.16 1.06 14.00
C THR A 114 19.60 0.68 12.58
N GLY A 115 20.65 -0.15 12.46
CA GLY A 115 21.10 -0.69 11.17
C GLY A 115 20.02 -1.51 10.47
N SER A 116 19.39 -2.45 11.19
CA SER A 116 18.29 -3.27 10.65
C SER A 116 17.09 -2.43 10.22
N LEU A 117 16.69 -1.44 11.01
CA LEU A 117 15.55 -0.58 10.69
C LEU A 117 15.81 0.25 9.44
N THR A 118 17.02 0.79 9.30
CA THR A 118 17.43 1.55 8.11
C THR A 118 17.36 0.68 6.85
N LEU A 119 17.79 -0.57 6.93
CA LEU A 119 17.75 -1.50 5.82
C LEU A 119 16.31 -1.85 5.40
N ILE A 120 15.40 -2.04 6.37
CA ILE A 120 13.97 -2.27 6.10
C ILE A 120 13.36 -1.06 5.37
N ILE A 121 13.63 0.16 5.85
CA ILE A 121 13.12 1.39 5.24
C ILE A 121 13.62 1.51 3.79
N ILE A 122 14.90 1.27 3.54
CA ILE A 122 15.48 1.30 2.18
C ILE A 122 14.81 0.27 1.27
N GLY A 123 14.60 -0.96 1.76
CA GLY A 123 13.92 -2.02 1.01
C GLY A 123 12.51 -1.60 0.57
N VAL A 124 11.74 -0.99 1.48
CA VAL A 124 10.37 -0.53 1.18
C VAL A 124 10.34 0.61 0.16
N LEU A 125 11.29 1.55 0.24
CA LEU A 125 11.37 2.64 -0.73
C LEU A 125 11.74 2.16 -2.14
N LEU A 126 12.39 0.99 -2.26
CA LEU A 126 12.78 0.42 -3.54
C LEU A 126 11.64 -0.35 -4.25
N LEU A 127 10.67 -0.89 -3.50
CA LEU A 127 9.54 -1.65 -4.06
C LEU A 127 8.72 -0.89 -5.12
N PRO A 128 8.32 0.38 -4.90
CA PRO A 128 7.57 1.14 -5.89
C PRO A 128 8.31 1.32 -7.23
N LEU A 129 9.64 1.30 -7.21
CA LEU A 129 10.49 1.45 -8.40
C LEU A 129 10.64 0.14 -9.18
N ALA A 130 10.57 -1.01 -8.50
CA ALA A 130 10.62 -2.32 -9.13
C ALA A 130 9.33 -2.63 -9.91
N ASP A 131 8.18 -2.22 -9.39
CA ASP A 131 6.83 -2.41 -10.00
C ASP A 131 6.59 -1.57 -11.28
N HIS A 132 7.56 -0.74 -11.69
CA HIS A 132 7.51 -0.02 -12.96
C HIS A 132 8.31 -0.71 -14.08
N ARG A 133 9.07 -1.78 -13.77
CA ARG A 133 9.96 -2.45 -14.75
C ARG A 133 9.33 -3.65 -15.46
N ASP A 134 8.29 -4.23 -14.90
CA ASP A 134 7.59 -5.43 -15.37
C ASP A 134 6.63 -5.16 -16.56
N LYS A 135 6.29 -3.91 -16.86
CA LYS A 135 5.49 -3.54 -18.05
C LYS A 135 6.29 -3.33 -19.33
N SER A 136 7.62 -3.17 -19.24
CA SER A 136 8.48 -2.86 -20.40
C SER A 136 8.98 -4.11 -21.14
N THR A 137 8.76 -5.31 -20.59
CA THR A 137 9.21 -6.59 -21.14
C THR A 137 8.07 -7.49 -21.62
N ALA A 138 6.84 -6.97 -21.72
CA ALA A 138 5.77 -7.71 -22.40
C ALA A 138 6.19 -7.90 -23.88
N PRO A 139 6.41 -9.15 -24.35
CA PRO A 139 6.69 -9.37 -25.76
C PRO A 139 5.53 -8.82 -26.59
N PRO A 140 5.80 -8.21 -27.76
CA PRO A 140 4.76 -7.66 -28.61
C PRO A 140 3.71 -8.75 -28.87
N PRO A 141 2.41 -8.42 -28.89
CA PRO A 141 1.38 -9.40 -29.22
C PRO A 141 1.72 -10.01 -30.58
N THR A 142 2.14 -11.27 -30.56
CA THR A 142 2.36 -12.06 -31.76
C THR A 142 0.99 -12.27 -32.39
N HIS A 143 0.67 -11.47 -33.39
CA HIS A 143 -0.37 -11.77 -34.37
C HIS A 143 0.09 -12.99 -35.20
N SER A 144 0.08 -14.17 -34.59
CA SER A 144 0.59 -15.42 -35.16
C SER A 144 -0.51 -16.48 -35.32
N SER A 145 -1.71 -16.09 -35.74
CA SER A 145 -2.81 -17.06 -35.93
C SER A 145 -3.83 -16.72 -37.02
N GLU A 146 -3.54 -15.85 -37.99
CA GLU A 146 -4.51 -15.55 -39.07
C GLU A 146 -3.97 -15.66 -40.51
N ARG A 147 -2.89 -16.41 -40.76
CA ARG A 147 -2.38 -16.66 -42.13
C ARG A 147 -2.46 -18.11 -42.60
N THR A 148 -3.03 -19.02 -41.81
CA THR A 148 -3.04 -20.47 -42.11
C THR A 148 -4.44 -21.04 -42.36
N ALA A 149 -5.50 -20.22 -42.35
CA ALA A 149 -6.88 -20.67 -42.57
C ALA A 149 -7.51 -20.14 -43.88
N ARG A 150 -6.69 -19.59 -44.78
CA ARG A 150 -7.13 -19.02 -46.07
C ARG A 150 -6.34 -19.57 -47.27
N SER A 151 -5.97 -20.85 -47.22
CA SER A 151 -5.50 -21.62 -48.38
C SER A 151 -6.54 -22.66 -48.76
#